data_AF-A0A434A2X9-F1
#
_entry.id   AF-A0A434A2X9-F1
#
_cell.length_a   1.000
_cell.length_b   1.000
_cell.length_c   1.000
_cell.angle_alpha   90.00
_cell.angle_beta   90.00
_cell.angle_gamma   90.00
#
_symmetry.space_group_name_H-M   'P 1'
#
loop_
_entity.id
_entity.type
_entity.pdbx_description
1 polymer ?
#
loop_
_entity_poly.entity_id
_entity_poly.type
_entity_poly.pdbx_seq_one_letter_code
_entity_poly.pdbx_strand_id
1 'polypeptide(L)' 'MIEIVNGRVFVEGKETVDPALIGYAVLDEAEKGNFIICAESELKQLITNVHDSSFAAGQYLEKGLQSLINPK' A
#
# COMPACT_ATOMS: atom_id res chain seq x y z
N MET A 1 15.94 -15.15 -19.86
CA MET A 1 14.53 -14.91 -19.48
C MET A 1 14.41 -15.17 -18.00
N ILE A 2 13.82 -14.24 -17.24
CA ILE A 2 13.59 -14.36 -15.80
C ILE A 2 12.09 -14.53 -15.57
N GLU A 3 11.69 -15.49 -14.75
CA GLU A 3 10.29 -15.80 -14.48
C GLU A 3 10.07 -16.19 -13.01
N ILE A 4 8.91 -15.84 -12.46
CA ILE A 4 8.50 -16.22 -11.10
C ILE A 4 7.42 -17.29 -11.20
N VAL A 5 7.69 -18.50 -10.71
CA VAL A 5 6.75 -19.63 -10.74
C VAL A 5 6.59 -20.18 -9.33
N ASN A 6 5.36 -20.17 -8.80
CA ASN A 6 5.04 -20.63 -7.43
C ASN A 6 5.93 -19.99 -6.34
N GLY A 7 6.24 -18.70 -6.49
CA GLY A 7 7.09 -17.95 -5.54
C GLY A 7 8.59 -18.23 -5.65
N ARG A 8 9.04 -18.96 -6.66
CA ARG A 8 10.46 -19.22 -6.96
C ARG A 8 10.88 -18.48 -8.22
N VAL A 9 12.13 -18.03 -8.26
CA VAL A 9 12.68 -17.30 -9.40
C VAL A 9 13.51 -18.25 -10.26
N PHE A 10 13.26 -18.24 -11.56
CA PHE A 10 14.00 -19.01 -12.54
C PHE A 10 14.70 -18.08 -13.53
N VAL A 11 15.95 -18.39 -13.84
CA VAL A 11 16.76 -17.69 -14.83
C VAL A 11 17.15 -18.72 -15.87
N GLU A 12 16.69 -18.52 -17.11
CA GLU A 12 16.93 -19.46 -18.21
C GLU A 12 16.48 -20.90 -17.88
N GLY A 13 15.34 -21.04 -17.22
CA GLY A 13 14.76 -22.33 -16.84
C GLY A 13 15.42 -23.03 -15.65
N LYS A 14 16.38 -22.40 -14.97
CA LYS A 14 16.99 -22.92 -13.74
C LYS A 14 16.59 -22.06 -12.53
N GLU A 15 16.19 -22.71 -11.45
CA GLU A 15 15.89 -22.02 -10.19
C GLU A 15 17.15 -21.29 -9.71
N THR A 16 17.02 -20.01 -9.39
CA THR A 16 18.10 -19.19 -8.84
C THR A 16 17.85 -18.92 -7.36
N VAL A 17 18.93 -18.94 -6.59
CA VAL A 17 18.95 -18.51 -5.18
C VAL A 17 19.77 -17.23 -5.01
N ASP A 18 20.23 -16.62 -6.11
CA ASP A 18 20.96 -15.36 -6.09
C ASP A 18 20.02 -14.22 -5.66
N PRO A 19 20.30 -13.55 -4.53
CA PRO A 19 19.45 -12.48 -4.02
C PRO A 19 19.28 -11.29 -4.99
N ALA A 20 20.32 -10.98 -5.78
CA ALA A 20 20.26 -9.87 -6.73
C ALA A 20 19.29 -10.19 -7.87
N LEU A 21 19.37 -11.41 -8.42
CA LEU A 21 18.48 -11.87 -9.50
C LEU A 21 17.03 -12.01 -9.00
N ILE A 22 16.85 -12.48 -7.76
CA ILE A 22 15.54 -12.50 -7.12
C ILE A 22 14.99 -11.07 -6.97
N GLY A 23 15.81 -10.13 -6.50
CA GLY A 23 15.42 -8.73 -6.36
C GLY A 23 14.98 -8.10 -7.68
N TYR A 24 15.73 -8.32 -8.76
CA TYR A 24 15.35 -7.84 -10.08
C TYR A 24 14.05 -8.46 -10.59
N ALA A 25 13.85 -9.76 -10.39
CA ALA A 25 12.60 -10.43 -10.78
C ALA A 25 11.38 -9.83 -10.05
N VAL A 26 11.50 -9.58 -8.75
CA VAL A 26 10.42 -9.00 -7.94
C VAL A 26 10.11 -7.57 -8.37
N LEU A 27 11.14 -6.76 -8.64
CA LEU A 27 10.96 -5.38 -9.13
C LEU A 27 10.30 -5.34 -10.50
N ASP A 28 10.74 -6.17 -11.43
CA ASP A 28 10.21 -6.24 -12.80
C ASP A 28 8.73 -6.66 -12.80
N GLU A 29 8.34 -7.55 -11.88
CA GLU A 29 6.95 -7.97 -11.72
C GLU A 29 6.09 -6.92 -11.01
N ALA A 30 6.67 -6.17 -10.07
CA ALA A 30 6.03 -5.02 -9.46
C ALA A 30 5.79 -3.86 -10.45
N GLU A 31 6.66 -3.68 -11.45
CA GLU A 31 6.45 -2.70 -12.52
C GLU A 31 5.35 -3.11 -13.50
N LYS A 32 5.21 -4.42 -13.79
CA LYS A 32 4.18 -4.95 -14.69
C LYS A 32 2.81 -5.05 -14.05
N GLY A 33 2.74 -5.25 -12.75
CA GLY A 33 1.50 -5.37 -11.99
C GLY A 33 1.10 -4.07 -11.32
N ASN A 34 -0.20 -3.79 -11.26
CA ASN A 34 -0.76 -2.82 -10.30
C ASN A 34 -0.72 -3.45 -8.87
N PHE A 35 0.46 -3.89 -8.45
CA PHE A 35 0.66 -4.71 -7.26
C PHE A 35 0.71 -3.81 -6.03
N ILE A 36 -0.25 -3.99 -5.14
CA ILE A 36 -0.18 -3.40 -3.80
C ILE A 36 0.84 -4.23 -3.01
N ILE A 37 2.06 -3.73 -2.86
CA ILE A 37 3.13 -4.31 -2.04
C ILE A 37 2.85 -3.97 -0.56
N CYS A 38 1.72 -4.39 -0.01
CA CYS A 38 1.49 -4.41 1.43
C CYS A 38 0.48 -5.50 1.77
N ALA A 39 0.59 -6.04 2.99
CA ALA A 39 -0.35 -7.03 3.45
C ALA A 39 -1.76 -6.42 3.50
N GLU A 40 -2.80 -7.19 3.15
CA GLU A 40 -4.19 -6.72 3.17
C GLU A 40 -4.56 -6.09 4.54
N SER A 41 -3.97 -6.59 5.63
CA SER A 41 -4.11 -6.02 6.98
C SER A 41 -3.56 -4.61 7.10
N GLU A 42 -2.41 -4.30 6.51
CA GLU A 42 -1.79 -2.97 6.54
C GLU A 42 -2.60 -1.98 5.71
N LEU A 43 -3.12 -2.42 4.55
CA LEU A 43 -4.01 -1.62 3.72
C LEU A 43 -5.31 -1.29 4.45
N LYS A 44 -5.93 -2.28 5.12
CA LYS A 44 -7.14 -2.07 5.94
C LYS A 44 -6.87 -1.07 7.06
N GLN A 45 -5.75 -1.21 7.75
CA GLN A 45 -5.37 -0.34 8.86
C GLN A 45 -5.16 1.11 8.39
N LEU A 46 -4.52 1.30 7.24
CA LEU A 46 -4.34 2.61 6.62
C LEU A 46 -5.69 3.25 6.26
N ILE A 47 -6.61 2.48 5.65
CA ILE A 47 -7.95 2.96 5.29
C ILE A 47 -8.73 3.39 6.54
N THR A 48 -8.68 2.61 7.62
CA THR A 48 -9.33 2.97 8.89
C THR A 48 -8.76 4.26 9.47
N ASN A 49 -7.43 4.39 9.52
CA ASN A 49 -6.77 5.59 10.06
C ASN A 49 -7.13 6.87 9.28
N VAL A 50 -7.22 6.78 7.95
CA VAL A 50 -7.64 7.89 7.08
C VAL A 50 -9.10 8.25 7.32
N HIS A 51 -9.98 7.25 7.47
CA HIS A 51 -11.40 7.48 7.73
C HIS A 51 -11.62 8.19 9.08
N ASP A 52 -10.98 7.71 10.14
CA ASP A 52 -11.11 8.27 11.50
C ASP A 52 -10.57 9.70 11.56
N SER A 53 -9.43 9.96 10.91
CA SER A 53 -8.82 11.30 10.84
C SER A 53 -9.73 12.28 10.09
N SER A 54 -10.33 11.86 8.98
CA SER A 54 -11.24 12.69 8.19
C SER A 54 -12.52 13.00 8.95
N PHE A 55 -13.07 12.03 9.67
CA PHE A 55 -14.24 12.22 10.52
C PHE A 55 -13.97 13.19 11.67
N ALA A 56 -12.83 13.06 12.35
CA ALA A 56 -12.44 13.97 13.42
C ALA A 56 -12.28 15.41 12.91
N ALA A 57 -11.60 15.60 11.77
CA ALA A 57 -11.44 16.92 11.15
C ALA A 57 -12.79 17.57 10.82
N GLY A 58 -13.76 16.79 10.31
CA GLY A 58 -15.13 17.25 10.06
C GLY A 58 -15.82 17.79 11.31
N GLN A 59 -15.72 17.10 12.45
CA GLN A 59 -16.31 17.57 13.71
C GLN A 59 -15.67 18.85 14.23
N TYR A 60 -14.35 19.01 14.08
CA TYR A 60 -13.67 20.24 14.48
C TYR A 60 -14.10 21.44 13.63
N LEU A 61 -14.27 21.24 12.32
CA LEU A 61 -14.78 22.27 11.42
C LEU A 61 -16.23 22.64 11.76
N GLU A 62 -17.09 21.66 12.04
CA GLU A 62 -18.48 21.91 12.41
C GLU A 62 -18.57 22.70 13.73
N LYS A 63 -17.80 22.33 14.75
CA LYS A 63 -17.72 23.07 16.02
C LYS A 63 -17.19 24.49 15.81
N GLY A 64 -16.17 24.65 14.96
CA GLY A 64 -15.63 25.95 14.58
C GLY A 64 -16.69 26.84 13.91
N LEU A 65 -17.43 26.30 12.93
CA LEU A 65 -18.51 27.00 12.24
C LEU A 65 -19.64 27.39 13.20
N GLN A 66 -20.08 26.48 14.07
CA GLN A 66 -21.11 26.78 15.07
C GLN A 66 -20.69 27.90 16.03
N SER A 67 -19.42 27.93 16.44
CA SER A 67 -18.86 29.01 17.26
C SER A 67 -18.78 30.36 16.54
N LEU A 68 -18.73 30.37 15.21
CA LEU A 68 -18.72 31.59 14.39
C LEU A 68 -20.14 32.09 14.06
N ILE A 69 -21.12 31.17 13.96
CA ILE A 69 -22.53 31.50 13.69
C ILE A 69 -23.25 31.95 14.97
N ASN A 70 -22.90 31.38 16.13
CA ASN A 70 -23.37 31.82 17.44
C ASN A 70 -22.18 32.28 18.30
N PRO A 71 -21.58 33.44 17.99
CA PRO A 71 -20.60 34.03 18.88
C PRO A 71 -21.33 34.44 20.16
N LYS A 72 -20.89 33.92 21.30
CA LYS A 72 -21.32 34.42 22.62
C LYS A 72 -20.99 35.89 22.76
#